data_AF-A0A536J3C5-F1
#
_entry.id   AF-A0A536J3C5-F1
#
_cell.length_a   1.000
_cell.length_b   1.000
_cell.length_c   1.000
_cell.angle_alpha   90.00
_cell.angle_beta   90.00
_cell.angle_gamma   90.00
#
_symmetry.space_group_name_H-M   'P 1'
#
loop_
_entity.id
_entity.type
_entity.pdbx_description
1 polymer ?
#
loop_
_entity_poly.entity_id
_entity_poly.type
_entity_poly.pdbx_seq_one_letter_code
_entity_poly.pdbx_strand_id
1 'polypeptide(L)'
;MLAPAQDLPVAMLCSKPITAAADGNANPLLCSTGAVNVLAWKFYADISASILGLGLNPNPGQPQSAMCDDIAHNGANRSEEVNGYKLAAAYYGWTFTFDPAKVTCQ
;
A
#
# COMPACT_ATOMS: atom_id res chain seq x y z
N MET A 1 -11.59 -7.02 8.06
CA MET A 1 -10.96 -6.93 6.74
C MET A 1 -11.07 -5.50 6.26
N LEU A 2 -10.00 -4.92 5.73
CA LEU A 2 -10.00 -3.54 5.22
C LEU A 2 -10.08 -3.58 3.70
N ALA A 3 -11.20 -3.21 3.08
CA ALA A 3 -11.28 -3.15 1.62
C ALA A 3 -10.15 -2.26 1.05
N PRO A 4 -9.50 -2.61 -0.07
CA PRO A 4 -9.80 -3.73 -0.98
C PRO A 4 -9.10 -5.06 -0.61
N ALA A 5 -8.62 -5.23 0.63
CA ALA A 5 -7.91 -6.44 1.04
C ALA A 5 -8.74 -7.70 0.79
N GLN A 6 -8.09 -8.72 0.24
CA GLN A 6 -8.69 -10.03 0.01
C GLN A 6 -8.50 -10.98 1.20
N ASP A 7 -7.48 -10.70 2.02
CA ASP A 7 -7.11 -11.54 3.16
C ASP A 7 -7.15 -10.76 4.49
N LEU A 8 -7.18 -11.51 5.59
CA LEU A 8 -7.02 -10.96 6.94
C LEU A 8 -5.59 -10.45 7.15
N PRO A 9 -5.40 -9.43 8.00
CA PRO A 9 -4.05 -8.92 8.28
C PRO A 9 -3.23 -9.95 9.07
N VAL A 10 -1.95 -10.05 8.71
CA VAL A 10 -0.93 -10.73 9.52
C VAL A 10 -0.41 -9.78 10.61
N ALA A 11 -0.38 -8.48 10.32
CA ALA A 11 0.03 -7.46 11.28
C ALA A 11 -1.11 -7.02 12.21
N MET A 12 -0.74 -6.45 13.36
CA MET A 12 -1.68 -5.71 14.18
C MET A 12 -2.18 -4.47 13.44
N LEU A 13 -3.44 -4.10 13.71
CA LEU A 13 -4.05 -2.87 13.21
C LEU A 13 -4.11 -1.82 14.32
N CYS A 14 -4.06 -0.55 13.93
CA CYS A 14 -4.24 0.58 14.83
C CYS A 14 -5.01 1.71 14.12
N SER A 15 -5.43 2.71 14.87
CA SER A 15 -6.00 3.93 14.32
C SER A 15 -5.27 5.14 14.88
N LYS A 16 -4.72 5.97 14.00
CA LYS A 16 -4.07 7.24 14.34
C LYS A 16 -4.43 8.29 13.28
N PRO A 17 -4.76 9.52 13.66
CA PRO A 17 -5.03 10.58 12.69
C PRO A 17 -3.91 10.71 11.67
N ILE A 18 -4.29 10.88 10.41
CA ILE A 18 -3.38 11.12 9.29
C ILE A 18 -3.35 12.60 8.91
N THR A 19 -2.22 13.03 8.37
CA THR A 19 -2.05 14.32 7.71
C THR A 19 -1.73 14.05 6.26
N ALA A 20 -2.55 14.60 5.35
CA ALA A 20 -2.25 14.64 3.93
C ALA A 20 -1.23 15.77 3.66
N ALA A 21 -0.20 15.46 2.89
CA ALA A 21 0.84 16.39 2.45
C ALA A 21 0.53 16.90 1.04
N ALA A 22 1.19 18.00 0.66
CA ALA A 22 0.96 18.67 -0.61
C ALA A 22 1.35 17.82 -1.85
N ASP A 23 2.09 16.73 -1.65
CA ASP A 23 2.51 15.77 -2.67
C ASP A 23 1.50 14.63 -2.90
N GLY A 24 0.33 14.69 -2.24
CA GLY A 24 -0.72 13.67 -2.33
C GLY A 24 -0.61 12.57 -1.27
N ASN A 25 0.49 12.51 -0.52
CA ASN A 25 0.71 11.43 0.44
C ASN A 25 0.05 11.69 1.81
N ALA A 26 -0.47 10.63 2.43
CA ALA A 26 -0.93 10.64 3.82
C ALA A 26 0.05 9.92 4.77
N ASN A 27 0.28 10.51 5.95
CA ASN A 27 1.10 9.92 7.01
C ASN A 27 0.47 10.09 8.39
N PRO A 28 0.72 9.18 9.36
CA PRO A 28 1.63 8.05 9.27
C PRO A 28 0.97 6.78 8.71
N LEU A 29 1.70 6.01 7.91
CA LEU A 29 1.25 4.69 7.40
C LEU A 29 1.14 3.64 8.50
N LEU A 30 2.09 3.66 9.44
CA LEU A 30 2.18 2.73 10.56
C LEU A 30 2.11 3.50 11.88
N CYS A 31 1.52 2.91 12.90
CA CYS A 31 1.64 3.41 14.26
C CYS A 31 3.06 3.19 14.81
N SER A 32 3.38 3.86 15.92
CA SER A 32 4.68 3.73 16.59
C SER A 32 5.01 2.29 17.02
N THR A 33 4.00 1.43 17.14
CA THR A 33 4.14 0.00 17.43
C THR A 33 4.47 -0.86 16.20
N GLY A 34 4.51 -0.27 15.00
CA GLY A 34 4.61 -0.99 13.73
C GLY A 34 3.28 -1.52 13.19
N ALA A 35 2.17 -1.35 13.93
CA ALA A 35 0.83 -1.72 13.48
C ALA A 35 0.37 -0.88 12.28
N VAL A 36 -0.40 -1.48 11.37
CA VAL A 36 -0.93 -0.80 10.17
C VAL A 36 -2.00 0.20 10.59
N ASN A 37 -1.86 1.46 10.17
CA ASN A 37 -2.84 2.49 10.45
C ASN A 37 -4.04 2.35 9.50
N VAL A 38 -5.20 1.99 10.03
CA VAL A 38 -6.42 1.76 9.23
C VAL A 38 -6.90 3.02 8.51
N LEU A 39 -6.57 4.22 9.02
CA LEU A 39 -6.91 5.48 8.35
C LEU A 39 -6.00 5.75 7.16
N ALA A 40 -4.71 5.39 7.24
CA ALA A 40 -3.82 5.43 6.10
C ALA A 40 -4.23 4.38 5.06
N TRP A 41 -4.55 3.15 5.48
CA TRP A 41 -5.11 2.13 4.58
C TRP A 41 -6.30 2.66 3.79
N LYS A 42 -7.29 3.24 4.49
CA LYS A 42 -8.49 3.78 3.85
C LYS A 42 -8.16 4.93 2.87
N PHE A 43 -7.18 5.77 3.19
CA PHE A 43 -6.74 6.84 2.28
C PHE A 43 -6.18 6.29 0.97
N TYR A 44 -5.28 5.30 1.05
CA TYR A 44 -4.67 4.71 -0.16
C TYR A 44 -5.57 3.65 -0.83
N ALA A 45 -6.68 3.22 -0.21
CA ALA A 45 -7.64 2.29 -0.81
C ALA A 45 -8.25 2.82 -2.12
N ASP A 46 -8.36 4.14 -2.27
CA ASP A 46 -8.90 4.79 -3.47
C ASP A 46 -7.80 5.16 -4.49
N ILE A 47 -6.51 4.99 -4.14
CA ILE A 47 -5.36 5.40 -4.95
C ILE A 47 -4.57 4.18 -5.44
N SER A 48 -4.15 3.33 -4.51
CA SER A 48 -3.32 2.14 -4.73
C SER A 48 -4.14 0.85 -4.56
N ALA A 49 -5.36 0.87 -5.09
CA ALA A 49 -6.33 -0.19 -4.86
C ALA A 49 -5.82 -1.56 -5.33
N SER A 50 -5.08 -1.59 -6.45
CA SER A 50 -4.55 -2.83 -7.04
C SER A 50 -3.52 -3.47 -6.13
N ILE A 51 -2.61 -2.67 -5.56
CA ILE A 51 -1.61 -3.14 -4.60
C ILE A 51 -2.24 -3.63 -3.30
N LEU A 52 -3.16 -2.85 -2.74
CA LEU A 52 -3.81 -3.20 -1.47
C LEU A 52 -4.71 -4.44 -1.60
N GLY A 53 -5.16 -4.75 -2.82
CA GLY A 53 -5.99 -5.90 -3.15
C GLY A 53 -5.26 -7.20 -3.50
N LEU A 54 -3.92 -7.24 -3.50
CA LEU A 54 -3.18 -8.44 -3.94
C LEU A 54 -3.28 -9.66 -3.00
N GLY A 55 -3.56 -9.44 -1.71
CA GLY A 55 -3.68 -10.52 -0.73
C GLY A 55 -2.35 -11.05 -0.18
N LEU A 56 -2.38 -12.19 0.51
CA LEU A 56 -1.26 -12.69 1.31
C LEU A 56 -0.07 -13.18 0.48
N ASN A 57 -0.34 -13.84 -0.65
CA ASN A 57 0.67 -14.60 -1.42
C ASN A 57 0.76 -14.18 -2.89
N PRO A 58 1.08 -12.91 -3.23
CA PRO A 58 1.33 -12.56 -4.61
C PRO A 58 2.66 -13.12 -5.11
N ASN A 59 2.71 -13.45 -6.39
CA ASN A 59 3.94 -13.76 -7.10
C ASN A 59 4.85 -12.51 -7.14
N PRO A 60 6.19 -12.66 -7.20
CA PRO A 60 7.11 -11.53 -7.09
C PRO A 60 6.92 -10.37 -8.09
N GLY A 61 6.35 -10.64 -9.27
CA GLY A 61 6.07 -9.59 -10.28
C GLY A 61 4.71 -8.91 -10.13
N GLN A 62 3.80 -9.44 -9.31
CA GLN A 62 2.46 -8.87 -9.15
C GLN A 62 2.47 -7.51 -8.44
N PRO A 63 3.26 -7.28 -7.37
CA PRO A 63 3.34 -5.96 -6.77
C PRO A 63 3.78 -4.87 -7.76
N GLN A 64 4.82 -5.15 -8.55
CA GLN A 64 5.27 -4.22 -9.58
C GLN A 64 4.17 -3.95 -10.63
N SER A 65 3.49 -5.01 -11.09
CA SER A 65 2.44 -4.89 -12.11
C SER A 65 1.25 -4.07 -11.60
N ALA A 66 0.82 -4.30 -10.36
CA ALA A 66 -0.28 -3.57 -9.75
C ALA A 66 0.06 -2.09 -9.52
N MET A 67 1.28 -1.77 -9.08
CA MET A 67 1.73 -0.38 -8.99
C MET A 67 1.67 0.31 -10.35
N CYS A 68 2.10 -0.37 -11.41
CA CYS A 68 2.09 0.19 -12.75
C CYS A 68 0.68 0.34 -13.33
N ASP A 69 -0.24 -0.56 -12.98
CA ASP A 69 -1.65 -0.46 -13.36
C ASP A 69 -2.29 0.80 -12.74
N ASP A 70 -2.11 1.00 -11.43
CA ASP A 70 -2.64 2.17 -10.73
C ASP A 70 -2.05 3.50 -11.26
N ILE A 71 -0.75 3.51 -11.62
CA ILE A 71 -0.12 4.68 -12.25
C ILE A 71 -0.68 4.96 -13.65
N ALA A 72 -0.92 3.91 -14.46
CA ALA A 72 -1.39 4.05 -15.83
C ALA A 72 -2.88 4.40 -15.93
N HIS A 73 -3.70 3.89 -15.01
CA HIS A 73 -5.16 3.90 -15.15
C HIS A 73 -5.88 4.68 -14.04
N ASN A 74 -5.33 4.73 -12.83
CA ASN A 74 -5.98 5.34 -11.66
C ASN A 74 -5.37 6.71 -11.28
N GLY A 75 -4.37 7.17 -12.03
CA GLY A 75 -3.74 8.48 -11.82
C GLY A 75 -2.87 8.55 -10.57
N ALA A 76 -2.55 7.40 -9.96
CA ALA A 76 -1.63 7.32 -8.85
C ALA A 76 -0.23 7.77 -9.29
N ASN A 77 0.47 8.46 -8.41
CA ASN A 77 1.87 8.79 -8.61
C ASN A 77 2.77 7.74 -7.92
N ARG A 78 4.05 7.68 -8.32
CA ARG A 78 4.98 6.67 -7.79
C ARG A 78 5.13 6.74 -6.27
N SER A 79 5.07 7.93 -5.67
CA SER A 79 5.23 8.06 -4.22
C SER A 79 4.02 7.52 -3.45
N GLU A 80 2.82 7.67 -4.02
CA GLU A 80 1.59 7.09 -3.49
C GLU A 80 1.64 5.57 -3.55
N GLU A 81 2.04 5.01 -4.69
CA GLU A 81 2.22 3.56 -4.85
C GLU A 81 3.28 2.97 -3.92
N VAL A 82 4.37 3.68 -3.66
CA VAL A 82 5.36 3.27 -2.66
C VAL A 82 4.73 3.16 -1.27
N ASN A 83 3.81 4.07 -0.93
CA ASN A 83 3.13 4.06 0.36
C ASN A 83 2.03 3.00 0.42
N GLY A 84 1.28 2.79 -0.66
CA GLY A 84 0.39 1.65 -0.85
C GLY A 84 1.12 0.32 -0.67
N TYR A 85 2.29 0.15 -1.30
CA TYR A 85 3.11 -1.04 -1.16
C TYR A 85 3.57 -1.26 0.28
N LYS A 86 4.05 -0.20 0.96
CA LYS A 86 4.46 -0.31 2.37
C LYS A 86 3.30 -0.74 3.27
N LEU A 87 2.10 -0.23 3.03
CA LEU A 87 0.89 -0.64 3.75
C LEU A 87 0.54 -2.10 3.48
N ALA A 88 0.50 -2.52 2.22
CA ALA A 88 0.23 -3.90 1.83
C ALA A 88 1.28 -4.87 2.41
N ALA A 89 2.57 -4.56 2.25
CA ALA A 89 3.66 -5.37 2.76
C ALA A 89 3.60 -5.54 4.28
N ALA A 90 3.28 -4.47 5.01
CA ALA A 90 3.07 -4.56 6.46
C ALA A 90 1.80 -5.37 6.81
N TYR A 91 0.69 -5.13 6.11
CA TYR A 91 -0.59 -5.80 6.38
C TYR A 91 -0.53 -7.31 6.12
N TYR A 92 0.06 -7.71 5.00
CA TYR A 92 0.14 -9.11 4.55
C TYR A 92 1.43 -9.82 4.97
N GLY A 93 2.43 -9.10 5.49
CA GLY A 93 3.71 -9.67 5.90
C GLY A 93 4.63 -10.02 4.72
N TRP A 94 4.54 -9.30 3.60
CA TRP A 94 5.39 -9.56 2.43
C TRP A 94 6.86 -9.22 2.68
N THR A 95 7.75 -9.98 2.04
CA THR A 95 9.21 -9.85 2.19
C THR A 95 9.95 -9.81 0.85
N PHE A 96 9.36 -9.17 -0.17
CA PHE A 96 10.00 -9.04 -1.48
C PHE A 96 11.28 -8.20 -1.43
N THR A 97 12.23 -8.53 -2.30
CA THR A 97 13.58 -7.92 -2.34
C THR A 97 13.71 -6.73 -3.30
N PHE A 98 12.63 -6.33 -3.97
CA PHE A 98 12.67 -5.18 -4.89
C PHE A 98 12.42 -3.85 -4.16
N ASP A 99 12.91 -2.76 -4.75
CA ASP A 99 12.69 -1.41 -4.24
C ASP A 99 11.49 -0.77 -4.95
N PRO A 100 10.36 -0.53 -4.26
CA PRO A 100 9.16 0.04 -4.87
C PRO A 100 9.41 1.45 -5.44
N ALA A 101 10.37 2.21 -4.90
CA ALA A 101 10.69 3.54 -5.43
C ALA A 101 11.43 3.49 -6.78
N LYS A 102 11.98 2.33 -7.13
CA LYS A 102 12.71 2.09 -8.39
C LYS A 102 11.91 1.32 -9.43
N VAL A 103 10.64 1.02 -9.17
CA VAL A 103 9.75 0.40 -10.15
C VAL A 103 9.68 1.26 -11.41
N THR A 104 9.97 0.64 -12.55
CA THR A 104 9.78 1.23 -13.87
C THR A 104 8.60 0.54 -14.54
N CYS A 105 7.60 1.35 -14.90
CA CYS A 105 6.48 0.93 -15.72
C CYS A 105 6.89 1.07 -17.17
N GLN A 106 6.82 -0.04 -17.92
CA GLN A 106 7.19 -0.11 -19.32
C GLN A 106 5.97 0.16 -20.21
#